data_AF-A0A8T5ZPE8-F1
#
_entry.id   AF-A0A8T5ZPE8-F1
#
_cell.length_a   1.000
_cell.length_b   1.000
_cell.length_c   1.000
_cell.angle_alpha   90.00
_cell.angle_beta   90.00
_cell.angle_gamma   90.00
#
_symmetry.space_group_name_H-M   'P 1'
#
loop_
_entity.id
_entity.type
_entity.pdbx_description
1 polymer ?
#
loop_
_entity_poly.entity_id
_entity_poly.type
_entity_poly.pdbx_seq_one_letter_code
_entity_poly.pdbx_strand_id
1 'polypeptide(L)'
;WVWNRNKEKVETCHAKAVVLATGGASKVYQYTTNPDISSGDGIAMAWRAGCRVANLEFNQFHPTALYHPQARNFLLTEALRGEGAYLKRPDGTRFMPDFDVRGELAPRDIVARAIDHEMKRLGADCMFLDISHKPADFIRQHFPMIYEKLLGLGIDLTQEPVPIVPAAHYTCGGVMVDDHGRTDVEGLYAIGEVSYTGLHGANRMASNSLLECLVYGWSAAEDITRRMPYAHDISTLPPWDESRVENPDERVVIQHNWHELRLFMWDYVGIVRTTKRLERALRRITMLQQEIDEYYAHFRVSNNLLELRNLVQVAELIVR
;
A
#
# COMPACT_ATOMS: atom_id res chain seq x y z
N TRP A 1 -20.06 12.17 -2.59
CA TRP A 1 -19.45 13.25 -3.39
C TRP A 1 -18.25 12.73 -4.15
N VAL A 2 -17.91 13.33 -5.30
CA VAL A 2 -16.78 12.93 -6.17
C VAL A 2 -15.99 14.18 -6.56
N TRP A 3 -14.66 14.15 -6.41
CA TRP A 3 -13.80 15.24 -6.87
C TRP A 3 -13.48 15.10 -8.35
N ASN A 4 -13.99 16.01 -9.19
CA ASN A 4 -13.71 16.04 -10.61
C ASN A 4 -12.41 16.81 -10.87
N ARG A 5 -11.31 16.08 -11.10
CA ARG A 5 -9.98 16.66 -11.28
C ARG A 5 -9.86 17.62 -12.47
N ASN A 6 -10.60 17.37 -13.55
CA ASN A 6 -10.52 18.20 -14.77
C ASN A 6 -11.29 19.51 -14.61
N LYS A 7 -12.37 19.50 -13.83
CA LYS A 7 -13.18 20.69 -13.56
C LYS A 7 -12.75 21.43 -12.29
N GLU A 8 -12.00 20.76 -11.43
CA GLU A 8 -11.65 21.17 -10.07
C GLU A 8 -12.88 21.54 -9.22
N LYS A 9 -13.89 20.66 -9.24
CA LYS A 9 -15.17 20.82 -8.54
C LYS A 9 -15.60 19.52 -7.88
N VAL A 10 -16.40 19.64 -6.83
CA VAL A 10 -17.01 18.48 -6.18
C VAL A 10 -18.40 18.24 -6.77
N GLU A 11 -18.60 17.07 -7.36
CA GLU A 11 -19.87 16.64 -7.94
C GLU A 11 -20.62 15.71 -6.97
N THR A 12 -21.95 15.80 -6.93
CA THR A 12 -22.80 14.87 -6.19
C THR A 12 -23.22 13.74 -7.12
N CYS A 13 -22.97 12.50 -6.72
CA CYS A 13 -23.34 11.29 -7.47
C CYS A 13 -24.37 10.49 -6.66
N HIS A 14 -25.52 10.21 -7.26
CA HIS A 14 -26.61 9.43 -6.66
C HIS A 14 -26.47 7.96 -7.06
N ALA A 15 -26.59 7.05 -6.11
CA ALA A 15 -26.57 5.62 -6.37
C ALA A 15 -27.47 4.86 -5.38
N LYS A 16 -28.11 3.79 -5.86
CA LYS A 16 -28.90 2.87 -5.02
C LYS A 16 -28.02 1.87 -4.27
N ALA A 17 -26.83 1.60 -4.81
CA ALA A 17 -25.77 0.81 -4.18
C ALA A 17 -24.41 1.41 -4.56
N VAL A 18 -23.47 1.42 -3.61
CA VAL A 18 -22.10 1.90 -3.82
C VAL A 18 -21.13 0.75 -3.52
N VAL A 19 -20.15 0.54 -4.40
CA VAL A 19 -19.14 -0.52 -4.23
C VAL A 19 -17.76 0.12 -4.12
N LEU A 20 -17.08 -0.14 -3.01
CA LEU A 20 -15.68 0.21 -2.81
C LEU A 20 -14.81 -0.88 -3.45
N ALA A 21 -13.99 -0.48 -4.42
CA ALA A 21 -13.03 -1.34 -5.11
C ALA A 21 -11.72 -0.58 -5.36
N THR A 22 -11.27 0.16 -4.34
CA THR A 22 -10.22 1.18 -4.45
C THR A 22 -8.79 0.63 -4.35
N GLY A 23 -8.63 -0.67 -4.14
CA GLY A 23 -7.34 -1.27 -3.80
C GLY A 23 -6.94 -1.02 -2.34
N GLY A 24 -5.69 -1.33 -2.01
CA GLY A 24 -5.18 -1.25 -0.63
C GLY A 24 -4.62 0.10 -0.19
N ALA A 25 -3.87 0.05 0.91
CA ALA A 25 -3.31 1.22 1.60
C ALA A 25 -1.77 1.25 1.62
N SER A 26 -1.10 0.47 0.78
CA SER A 26 0.37 0.37 0.78
C SER A 26 1.10 1.70 0.60
N LYS A 27 0.43 2.76 0.11
CA LYS A 27 1.03 4.09 -0.06
C LYS A 27 1.31 4.81 1.27
N VAL A 28 0.74 4.36 2.40
CA VAL A 28 1.10 4.88 3.74
C VAL A 28 2.57 4.63 4.08
N TYR A 29 3.26 3.73 3.38
CA TYR A 29 4.69 3.46 3.57
C TYR A 29 5.54 4.19 2.53
N GLN A 30 6.74 4.63 2.92
CA GLN A 30 7.71 5.31 2.04
C GLN A 30 8.05 4.48 0.80
N TYR A 31 8.37 3.20 0.99
CA TYR A 31 8.62 2.26 -0.09
C TYR A 31 7.39 1.40 -0.33
N THR A 32 6.89 1.42 -1.56
CA THR A 32 5.76 0.61 -1.99
C THR A 32 6.00 0.12 -3.42
N THR A 33 5.52 -1.08 -3.73
CA THR A 33 5.53 -1.60 -5.11
C THR A 33 4.29 -1.15 -5.89
N ASN A 34 3.35 -0.50 -5.20
CA ASN A 34 2.07 -0.13 -5.78
C ASN A 34 2.18 1.19 -6.56
N PRO A 35 1.32 1.41 -7.57
CA PRO A 35 1.17 2.72 -8.18
C PRO A 35 0.71 3.77 -7.15
N ASP A 36 0.68 5.04 -7.57
CA ASP A 36 0.32 6.16 -6.69
C ASP A 36 -1.15 6.15 -6.22
N ILE A 37 -1.95 5.16 -6.62
CA ILE A 37 -3.39 5.05 -6.31
C ILE A 37 -3.72 4.26 -5.04
N SER A 38 -2.77 3.54 -4.42
CA SER A 38 -3.03 2.70 -3.24
C SER A 38 -3.03 3.48 -1.92
N SER A 39 -3.81 4.55 -1.87
CA SER A 39 -3.86 5.51 -0.76
C SER A 39 -4.82 5.13 0.38
N GLY A 40 -5.55 4.02 0.25
CA GLY A 40 -6.51 3.56 1.26
C GLY A 40 -7.75 4.45 1.39
N ASP A 41 -8.07 5.24 0.37
CA ASP A 41 -9.23 6.13 0.34
C ASP A 41 -10.55 5.39 0.59
N GLY A 42 -10.77 4.21 0.01
CA GLY A 42 -11.95 3.38 0.29
C GLY A 42 -12.06 2.95 1.74
N ILE A 43 -10.95 2.53 2.36
CA ILE A 43 -10.91 2.15 3.79
C ILE A 43 -11.26 3.37 4.65
N ALA A 44 -10.65 4.53 4.36
CA ALA A 44 -10.90 5.76 5.09
C ALA A 44 -12.37 6.24 4.93
N MET A 45 -12.94 6.14 3.73
CA MET A 45 -14.33 6.48 3.46
C MET A 45 -15.30 5.56 4.22
N ALA A 46 -15.06 4.26 4.20
CA ALA A 46 -15.88 3.28 4.92
C ALA A 46 -15.83 3.52 6.44
N TRP A 47 -14.65 3.74 6.99
CA TRP A 47 -14.47 4.06 8.41
C TRP A 47 -15.27 5.31 8.83
N ARG A 48 -15.14 6.40 8.06
CA ARG A 48 -15.91 7.63 8.32
C ARG A 48 -17.43 7.44 8.17
N ALA A 49 -17.86 6.49 7.35
CA ALA A 49 -19.27 6.11 7.19
C ALA A 49 -19.78 5.19 8.33
N GLY A 50 -18.90 4.72 9.21
CA GLY A 50 -19.25 3.87 10.36
C GLY A 50 -18.99 2.37 10.15
N CYS A 51 -18.27 1.97 9.10
CA CYS A 51 -17.89 0.57 8.90
C CYS A 51 -16.75 0.16 9.83
N ARG A 52 -16.79 -1.09 10.30
CA ARG A 52 -15.66 -1.73 10.95
C ARG A 52 -14.57 -2.06 9.94
N VAL A 53 -13.34 -2.08 10.43
CA VAL A 53 -12.15 -2.53 9.72
C VAL A 53 -11.43 -3.58 10.55
N ALA A 54 -10.68 -4.47 9.89
CA ALA A 54 -9.93 -5.51 10.56
C ALA A 54 -8.56 -5.74 9.92
N ASN A 55 -7.65 -6.34 10.68
CA ASN A 55 -6.39 -6.91 10.20
C ASN A 55 -5.47 -5.92 9.45
N LEU A 56 -5.62 -4.61 9.72
CA LEU A 56 -4.85 -3.57 9.05
C LEU A 56 -3.37 -3.56 9.48
N GLU A 57 -3.01 -4.24 10.56
CA GLU A 57 -1.63 -4.50 10.94
C GLU A 57 -0.93 -5.47 9.97
N PHE A 58 -1.67 -6.31 9.23
CA PHE A 58 -1.14 -7.30 8.30
C PHE A 58 -0.90 -6.73 6.90
N ASN A 59 0.12 -5.89 6.80
CA ASN A 59 0.65 -5.39 5.53
C ASN A 59 1.79 -6.29 5.04
N GLN A 60 1.65 -6.87 3.86
CA GLN A 60 2.67 -7.70 3.25
C GLN A 60 3.74 -6.83 2.59
N PHE A 61 5.01 -7.11 2.89
CA PHE A 61 6.16 -6.47 2.26
C PHE A 61 6.79 -7.41 1.24
N HIS A 62 7.06 -6.90 0.05
CA HIS A 62 7.89 -7.59 -0.93
C HIS A 62 9.37 -7.35 -0.58
N PRO A 63 10.23 -8.37 -0.53
CA PRO A 63 11.61 -8.21 -0.04
C PRO A 63 12.53 -7.44 -0.99
N THR A 64 12.30 -7.53 -2.31
CA THR A 64 13.25 -7.07 -3.33
C THR A 64 12.64 -6.05 -4.29
N ALA A 65 12.33 -4.85 -3.80
CA ALA A 65 12.01 -3.71 -4.66
C ALA A 65 13.29 -2.94 -5.00
N LEU A 66 13.41 -2.44 -6.22
CA LEU A 66 14.58 -1.69 -6.70
C LEU A 66 14.72 -0.38 -5.93
N TYR A 67 15.88 -0.17 -5.32
CA TYR A 67 16.24 1.08 -4.67
C TYR A 67 17.03 1.96 -5.65
N HIS A 68 16.33 2.82 -6.39
CA HIS A 68 16.96 3.72 -7.35
C HIS A 68 16.17 5.05 -7.50
N PRO A 69 16.82 6.22 -7.56
CA PRO A 69 16.13 7.52 -7.59
C PRO A 69 15.11 7.69 -8.72
N GLN A 70 15.38 7.06 -9.87
CA GLN A 70 14.52 7.13 -11.05
C GLN A 70 13.56 5.93 -11.16
N ALA A 71 13.72 4.90 -10.33
CA ALA A 71 12.84 3.74 -10.33
C ALA A 71 11.76 3.91 -9.25
N ARG A 72 10.62 4.43 -9.67
CA ARG A 72 9.43 4.41 -8.80
C ARG A 72 8.88 2.98 -8.77
N ASN A 73 8.94 2.36 -7.59
CA ASN A 73 8.15 1.18 -7.22
C ASN A 73 8.43 -0.09 -8.04
N PHE A 74 9.59 -0.20 -8.71
CA PHE A 74 9.90 -1.36 -9.56
C PHE A 74 10.26 -2.59 -8.72
N LEU A 75 9.60 -3.72 -8.99
CA LEU A 75 9.76 -4.97 -8.25
C LEU A 75 10.71 -5.91 -8.99
N LEU A 76 11.71 -6.44 -8.29
CA LEU A 76 12.54 -7.54 -8.78
C LEU A 76 11.90 -8.86 -8.34
N THR A 77 11.46 -9.67 -9.31
CA THR A 77 10.70 -10.89 -9.06
C THR A 77 11.44 -11.86 -8.14
N GLU A 78 10.69 -12.56 -7.29
CA GLU A 78 11.25 -13.64 -6.48
C GLU A 78 11.86 -14.77 -7.30
N ALA A 79 11.42 -14.93 -8.56
CA ALA A 79 11.99 -15.91 -9.47
C ALA A 79 13.51 -15.70 -9.66
N LEU A 80 14.04 -14.48 -9.50
CA LEU A 80 15.49 -14.25 -9.49
C LEU A 80 16.18 -15.07 -8.38
N ARG A 81 15.63 -15.04 -7.16
CA ARG A 81 16.14 -15.86 -6.04
C ARG A 81 15.89 -17.35 -6.28
N GLY A 82 14.73 -17.70 -6.84
CA GLY A 82 14.42 -19.07 -7.28
C GLY A 82 15.46 -19.64 -8.25
N GLU A 83 15.97 -18.81 -9.15
CA GLU A 83 17.01 -19.16 -10.12
C GLU A 83 18.44 -18.99 -9.58
N GLY A 84 18.59 -18.70 -8.28
CA GLY A 84 19.87 -18.70 -7.57
C GLY A 84 20.47 -17.33 -7.27
N ALA A 85 19.75 -16.22 -7.46
CA ALA A 85 20.26 -14.91 -7.03
C ALA A 85 20.54 -14.87 -5.52
N TYR A 86 21.67 -14.26 -5.16
CA TYR A 86 22.09 -14.06 -3.78
C TYR A 86 21.59 -12.73 -3.22
N LEU A 87 21.41 -12.68 -1.90
CA LEU A 87 21.19 -11.44 -1.18
C LEU A 87 22.45 -11.07 -0.40
N LYS A 88 22.98 -9.88 -0.69
CA LYS A 88 24.27 -9.40 -0.21
C LYS A 88 24.15 -8.12 0.61
N ARG A 89 25.01 -7.99 1.61
CA ARG A 89 25.29 -6.76 2.34
C ARG A 89 26.11 -5.79 1.47
N PRO A 90 26.24 -4.52 1.87
CA PRO A 90 27.10 -3.55 1.16
C PRO A 90 28.58 -3.98 1.06
N ASP A 91 29.06 -4.82 1.98
CA ASP A 91 30.41 -5.39 1.94
C ASP A 91 30.56 -6.60 0.99
N GLY A 92 29.48 -7.00 0.31
CA GLY A 92 29.42 -8.13 -0.61
C GLY A 92 29.15 -9.49 0.04
N THR A 93 29.10 -9.59 1.38
CA THR A 93 28.83 -10.85 2.07
C THR A 93 27.36 -11.25 1.95
N ARG A 94 27.09 -12.57 1.85
CA ARG A 94 25.73 -13.09 1.94
C ARG A 94 25.26 -13.07 3.39
N PHE A 95 24.01 -12.69 3.62
CA PHE A 95 23.46 -12.60 4.98
C PHE A 95 22.33 -13.59 5.25
N MET A 96 21.56 -14.02 4.24
CA MET A 96 20.42 -14.92 4.47
C MET A 96 20.77 -16.22 5.21
N PRO A 97 21.93 -16.89 4.96
CA PRO A 97 22.33 -18.07 5.73
C PRO A 97 22.48 -17.82 7.25
N ASP A 98 22.70 -16.57 7.68
CA ASP A 98 22.79 -16.21 9.09
C ASP A 98 21.40 -16.13 9.77
N PHE A 99 20.31 -16.06 8.98
CA PHE A 99 18.93 -15.93 9.47
C PHE A 99 18.09 -17.19 9.27
N ASP A 100 18.26 -17.89 8.14
CA ASP A 100 17.46 -19.07 7.81
C ASP A 100 18.27 -20.07 6.98
N VAL A 101 18.19 -21.35 7.32
CA VAL A 101 18.89 -22.45 6.62
C VAL A 101 18.51 -22.56 5.15
N ARG A 102 17.31 -22.11 4.76
CA ARG A 102 16.86 -22.07 3.36
C ARG A 102 17.50 -20.93 2.55
N GLY A 103 18.22 -20.02 3.21
CA GLY A 103 18.85 -18.88 2.57
C GLY A 103 17.84 -18.01 1.83
N GLU A 104 18.19 -17.60 0.61
CA GLU A 104 17.37 -16.74 -0.26
C GLU A 104 16.04 -17.38 -0.68
N LEU A 105 15.84 -18.68 -0.46
CA LEU A 105 14.58 -19.39 -0.72
C LEU A 105 13.64 -19.44 0.48
N ALA A 106 13.99 -18.79 1.60
CA ALA A 106 13.08 -18.63 2.72
C ALA A 106 11.78 -17.88 2.30
N PRO A 107 10.66 -18.09 3.03
CA PRO A 107 9.43 -17.33 2.86
C PRO A 107 9.65 -15.81 2.84
N ARG A 108 8.81 -15.09 2.06
CA ARG A 108 8.86 -13.63 1.86
C ARG A 108 9.06 -12.83 3.13
N ASP A 109 8.29 -13.18 4.16
CA ASP A 109 8.27 -12.48 5.43
C ASP A 109 9.57 -12.65 6.21
N ILE A 110 10.21 -13.82 6.12
CA ILE A 110 11.55 -14.07 6.69
C ILE A 110 12.61 -13.26 5.95
N VAL A 111 12.61 -13.31 4.62
CA VAL A 111 13.57 -12.57 3.79
C VAL A 111 13.44 -11.07 4.01
N ALA A 112 12.21 -10.53 4.02
CA ALA A 112 11.96 -9.12 4.28
C ALA A 112 12.42 -8.70 5.69
N ARG A 113 12.19 -9.54 6.72
CA ARG A 113 12.70 -9.30 8.09
C ARG A 113 14.22 -9.29 8.15
N ALA A 114 14.89 -10.21 7.46
CA ALA A 114 16.35 -10.25 7.42
C ALA A 114 16.95 -8.99 6.76
N ILE A 115 16.37 -8.55 5.64
CA ILE A 115 16.78 -7.31 4.96
C ILE A 115 16.55 -6.08 5.87
N ASP A 116 15.36 -5.95 6.47
CA ASP A 116 15.02 -4.85 7.37
C ASP A 116 15.96 -4.82 8.60
N HIS A 117 16.29 -5.98 9.15
CA HIS A 117 17.24 -6.11 10.23
C HIS A 117 18.64 -5.61 9.83
N GLU A 118 19.16 -6.08 8.70
CA GLU A 118 20.51 -5.72 8.23
C GLU A 118 20.63 -4.24 7.88
N MET A 119 19.62 -3.68 7.21
CA MET A 119 19.53 -2.23 6.94
C MET A 119 19.60 -1.42 8.23
N LYS A 120 18.77 -1.78 9.23
CA LYS A 120 18.73 -1.07 10.52
C LYS A 120 19.98 -1.26 11.36
N ARG A 121 20.58 -2.46 11.35
CA ARG A 121 21.80 -2.79 12.11
C ARG A 121 23.02 -2.04 11.59
N LEU A 122 23.11 -1.91 10.26
CA LEU A 122 24.24 -1.27 9.58
C LEU A 122 24.03 0.23 9.35
N GLY A 123 22.80 0.73 9.49
CA GLY A 123 22.44 2.07 9.02
C GLY A 123 22.59 2.21 7.50
N ALA A 124 22.33 1.12 6.76
CA ALA A 124 22.49 1.07 5.32
C ALA A 124 21.16 1.40 4.60
N ASP A 125 21.25 2.19 3.54
CA ASP A 125 20.08 2.61 2.74
C ASP A 125 19.42 1.45 1.99
N CYS A 126 20.20 0.44 1.60
CA CYS A 126 19.73 -0.72 0.86
C CYS A 126 20.61 -1.96 1.09
N MET A 127 20.08 -3.12 0.71
CA MET A 127 20.85 -4.34 0.51
C MET A 127 20.99 -4.59 -1.00
N PHE A 128 21.56 -5.72 -1.40
CA PHE A 128 21.81 -6.02 -2.81
C PHE A 128 21.30 -7.40 -3.22
N LEU A 129 20.74 -7.49 -4.43
CA LEU A 129 20.39 -8.74 -5.10
C LEU A 129 21.39 -8.99 -6.24
N ASP A 130 22.01 -10.18 -6.27
CA ASP A 130 23.09 -10.48 -7.20
C ASP A 130 22.92 -11.85 -7.87
N ILE A 131 22.76 -11.84 -9.19
CA ILE A 131 22.72 -13.03 -10.04
C ILE A 131 23.88 -13.08 -11.04
N SER A 132 24.87 -12.17 -10.94
CA SER A 132 26.01 -12.03 -11.87
C SER A 132 26.90 -13.27 -11.97
N HIS A 133 26.82 -14.18 -10.99
CA HIS A 133 27.52 -15.47 -11.02
C HIS A 133 26.90 -16.48 -12.00
N LYS A 134 25.70 -16.21 -12.54
CA LYS A 134 25.05 -17.00 -13.60
C LYS A 134 25.50 -16.52 -14.98
N PRO A 135 25.48 -17.39 -16.01
CA PRO A 135 25.80 -16.98 -17.38
C PRO A 135 24.90 -15.85 -17.87
N ALA A 136 25.47 -14.86 -18.55
CA ALA A 136 24.72 -13.69 -19.04
C ALA A 136 23.54 -14.08 -19.95
N ASP A 137 23.72 -15.10 -20.81
CA ASP A 137 22.67 -15.57 -21.71
C ASP A 137 21.48 -16.18 -20.95
N PHE A 138 21.74 -16.90 -19.84
CA PHE A 138 20.69 -17.43 -18.97
C PHE A 138 19.87 -16.28 -18.36
N ILE A 139 20.53 -15.25 -17.85
CA ILE A 139 19.88 -14.09 -17.22
C ILE A 139 19.00 -13.35 -18.24
N ARG A 140 19.53 -13.08 -19.45
CA ARG A 140 18.80 -12.36 -20.50
C ARG A 140 17.61 -13.16 -21.03
N GLN A 141 17.71 -14.49 -21.11
CA GLN A 141 16.62 -15.36 -21.55
C GLN A 141 15.50 -15.48 -20.51
N HIS A 142 15.83 -15.63 -19.22
CA HIS A 142 14.82 -15.80 -18.17
C HIS A 142 14.21 -14.49 -17.67
N PHE A 143 14.98 -13.39 -17.70
CA PHE A 143 14.56 -12.10 -17.15
C PHE A 143 14.70 -10.93 -18.15
N PRO A 144 14.22 -11.04 -19.40
CA PRO A 144 14.47 -10.05 -20.45
C PRO A 144 13.98 -8.65 -20.08
N MET A 145 12.75 -8.54 -19.55
CA MET A 145 12.15 -7.26 -19.17
C MET A 145 12.90 -6.60 -18.00
N ILE A 146 13.31 -7.39 -17.00
CA ILE A 146 14.06 -6.86 -15.85
C ILE A 146 15.44 -6.39 -16.30
N TYR A 147 16.12 -7.19 -17.13
CA TYR A 147 17.43 -6.84 -17.68
C TYR A 147 17.37 -5.53 -18.47
N GLU A 148 16.45 -5.41 -19.43
CA GLU A 148 16.30 -4.19 -20.25
C GLU A 148 15.98 -2.97 -19.38
N LYS A 149 15.07 -3.13 -18.40
CA LYS A 149 14.70 -2.04 -17.48
C LYS A 149 15.88 -1.56 -16.65
N LEU A 150 16.65 -2.48 -16.08
CA LEU A 150 17.82 -2.14 -15.25
C LEU A 150 18.93 -1.52 -16.10
N LEU A 151 19.16 -2.04 -17.31
CA LEU A 151 20.16 -1.50 -18.23
C LEU A 151 19.82 -0.06 -18.63
N GLY A 152 18.54 0.25 -18.85
CA GLY A 152 18.06 1.62 -19.08
C GLY A 152 18.26 2.58 -17.91
N LEU A 153 18.56 2.05 -16.71
CA LEU A 153 18.93 2.80 -15.50
C LEU A 153 20.45 2.76 -15.23
N GLY A 154 21.23 2.17 -16.13
CA GLY A 154 22.69 2.04 -16.00
C GLY A 154 23.13 0.92 -15.07
N ILE A 155 22.31 -0.11 -14.85
CA ILE A 155 22.64 -1.28 -14.01
C ILE A 155 22.63 -2.53 -14.89
N ASP A 156 23.77 -3.21 -15.02
CA ASP A 156 23.85 -4.48 -15.74
C ASP A 156 23.65 -5.67 -14.80
N LEU A 157 22.44 -6.25 -14.81
CA LEU A 157 22.06 -7.43 -14.01
C LEU A 157 23.01 -8.64 -14.19
N THR A 158 23.77 -8.70 -15.29
CA THR A 158 24.73 -9.77 -15.58
C THR A 158 26.10 -9.56 -14.96
N GLN A 159 26.41 -8.35 -14.50
CA GLN A 159 27.76 -7.98 -14.06
C GLN A 159 27.81 -7.44 -12.62
N GLU A 160 26.75 -6.81 -12.14
CA GLU A 160 26.79 -6.10 -10.87
C GLU A 160 25.58 -6.37 -9.96
N PRO A 161 25.75 -6.27 -8.63
CA PRO A 161 24.67 -6.37 -7.67
C PRO A 161 23.67 -5.22 -7.80
N VAL A 162 22.37 -5.53 -7.73
CA VAL A 162 21.27 -4.56 -7.86
C VAL A 162 20.82 -4.08 -6.48
N PRO A 163 20.75 -2.76 -6.20
CA PRO A 163 20.32 -2.25 -4.90
C PRO A 163 18.83 -2.50 -4.68
N ILE A 164 18.48 -3.04 -3.50
CA ILE A 164 17.12 -3.41 -3.13
C ILE A 164 16.75 -2.96 -1.72
N VAL A 165 15.47 -2.65 -1.55
CA VAL A 165 14.81 -2.45 -0.26
C VAL A 165 13.52 -3.27 -0.20
N PRO A 166 13.04 -3.67 0.99
CA PRO A 166 11.70 -4.18 1.10
C PRO A 166 10.69 -3.05 0.81
N ALA A 167 9.52 -3.39 0.30
CA ALA A 167 8.49 -2.40 -0.02
C ALA A 167 7.09 -2.94 0.29
N ALA A 168 6.22 -2.09 0.83
CA ALA A 168 4.83 -2.44 1.08
C ALA A 168 4.15 -2.84 -0.24
N HIS A 169 3.43 -3.96 -0.22
CA HIS A 169 2.98 -4.61 -1.44
C HIS A 169 1.50 -4.94 -1.43
N TYR A 170 0.93 -5.39 -0.31
CA TYR A 170 -0.47 -5.76 -0.23
C TYR A 170 -1.06 -5.55 1.18
N THR A 171 -2.31 -5.12 1.23
CA THR A 171 -3.09 -4.92 2.47
C THR A 171 -3.95 -6.15 2.70
N CYS A 172 -3.65 -6.99 3.70
CA CYS A 172 -4.45 -8.19 3.98
C CYS A 172 -5.72 -7.89 4.79
N GLY A 173 -5.70 -6.77 5.52
CA GLY A 173 -6.87 -6.20 6.19
C GLY A 173 -7.67 -5.29 5.28
N GLY A 174 -8.69 -4.66 5.85
CA GLY A 174 -9.58 -3.77 5.11
C GLY A 174 -10.93 -3.60 5.80
N VAL A 175 -11.91 -3.15 5.03
CA VAL A 175 -13.31 -2.99 5.45
C VAL A 175 -13.93 -4.36 5.66
N MET A 176 -14.48 -4.64 6.85
CA MET A 176 -15.13 -5.93 7.11
C MET A 176 -16.33 -6.14 6.19
N VAL A 177 -16.42 -7.34 5.60
CA VAL A 177 -17.54 -7.72 4.73
C VAL A 177 -18.08 -9.11 5.00
N ASP A 178 -19.33 -9.35 4.62
CA ASP A 178 -19.93 -10.69 4.54
C ASP A 178 -19.61 -11.39 3.20
N ASP A 179 -20.13 -12.62 3.00
CA ASP A 179 -19.92 -13.43 1.79
C ASP A 179 -20.36 -12.75 0.48
N HIS A 180 -21.18 -11.70 0.56
CA HIS A 180 -21.67 -10.91 -0.57
C HIS A 180 -20.93 -9.57 -0.72
N GLY A 181 -19.87 -9.34 0.06
CA GLY A 181 -19.14 -8.08 0.05
C GLY A 181 -19.89 -6.93 0.73
N ARG A 182 -20.96 -7.20 1.51
CA ARG A 182 -21.72 -6.15 2.20
C ARG A 182 -20.94 -5.65 3.41
N THR A 183 -20.92 -4.34 3.59
CA THR A 183 -20.33 -3.69 4.77
C THR A 183 -21.36 -3.56 5.91
N ASP A 184 -20.96 -2.97 7.04
CA ASP A 184 -21.89 -2.62 8.13
C ASP A 184 -22.92 -1.55 7.74
N VAL A 185 -22.70 -0.83 6.63
CA VAL A 185 -23.58 0.23 6.14
C VAL A 185 -24.45 -0.31 5.00
N GLU A 186 -25.76 -0.20 5.16
CA GLU A 186 -26.73 -0.65 4.15
C GLU A 186 -26.52 0.02 2.79
N GLY A 187 -26.50 -0.79 1.73
CA GLY A 187 -26.25 -0.33 0.36
C GLY A 187 -24.78 -0.06 0.02
N LEU A 188 -23.86 -0.18 0.98
CA LEU A 188 -22.42 -0.06 0.77
C LEU A 188 -21.75 -1.44 0.76
N TYR A 189 -20.98 -1.69 -0.28
CA TYR A 189 -20.20 -2.91 -0.49
C TYR A 189 -18.71 -2.59 -0.55
N ALA A 190 -17.87 -3.58 -0.26
CA ALA A 190 -16.43 -3.52 -0.48
C ALA A 190 -15.92 -4.87 -1.05
N ILE A 191 -15.11 -4.83 -2.10
CA ILE A 191 -14.56 -6.04 -2.75
C ILE A 191 -13.09 -5.87 -3.13
N GLY A 192 -12.33 -6.97 -3.12
CA GLY A 192 -10.90 -6.96 -3.42
C GLY A 192 -10.06 -6.41 -2.25
N GLU A 193 -8.88 -5.86 -2.54
CA GLU A 193 -7.88 -5.49 -1.52
C GLU A 193 -8.36 -4.42 -0.51
N VAL A 194 -9.40 -3.65 -0.82
CA VAL A 194 -9.99 -2.69 0.15
C VAL A 194 -10.76 -3.41 1.27
N SER A 195 -11.13 -4.67 1.07
CA SER A 195 -12.00 -5.45 1.96
C SER A 195 -11.23 -6.41 2.85
N TYR A 196 -11.83 -6.76 3.98
CA TYR A 196 -11.43 -7.85 4.85
C TYR A 196 -12.50 -8.94 4.82
N THR A 197 -12.15 -10.05 4.19
CA THR A 197 -12.99 -11.23 3.98
C THR A 197 -12.67 -12.39 4.93
N GLY A 198 -11.54 -12.29 5.64
CA GLY A 198 -10.94 -13.39 6.39
C GLY A 198 -10.07 -14.35 5.56
N LEU A 199 -10.10 -14.29 4.21
CA LEU A 199 -9.39 -15.21 3.31
C LEU A 199 -7.87 -15.23 3.54
N HIS A 200 -7.27 -14.06 3.75
CA HIS A 200 -5.81 -13.92 3.86
C HIS A 200 -5.29 -14.09 5.28
N GLY A 201 -6.17 -14.08 6.30
CA GLY A 201 -5.77 -14.12 7.70
C GLY A 201 -4.67 -13.12 8.03
N ALA A 202 -3.50 -13.63 8.45
CA ALA A 202 -2.32 -12.85 8.82
C ALA A 202 -1.29 -12.67 7.68
N ASN A 203 -1.45 -13.38 6.55
CA ASN A 203 -0.52 -13.29 5.42
C ASN A 203 -1.16 -13.80 4.13
N ARG A 204 -1.12 -12.99 3.07
CA ARG A 204 -1.61 -13.38 1.76
C ARG A 204 -0.72 -14.45 1.10
N MET A 205 -1.34 -15.53 0.64
CA MET A 205 -0.73 -16.49 -0.29
C MET A 205 -0.74 -15.94 -1.74
N ALA A 206 0.34 -16.13 -2.48
CA ALA A 206 0.46 -15.65 -3.86
C ALA A 206 -0.74 -16.10 -4.72
N SER A 207 -1.14 -15.25 -5.68
CA SER A 207 -2.26 -15.45 -6.62
C SER A 207 -3.68 -15.38 -6.02
N ASN A 208 -3.87 -15.47 -4.70
CA ASN A 208 -5.21 -15.40 -4.11
C ASN A 208 -5.87 -14.02 -4.22
N SER A 209 -5.11 -12.92 -4.30
CA SER A 209 -5.70 -11.58 -4.35
C SER A 209 -6.55 -11.33 -5.60
N LEU A 210 -6.17 -11.89 -6.76
CA LEU A 210 -6.99 -11.73 -7.96
C LEU A 210 -8.24 -12.62 -7.90
N LEU A 211 -8.10 -13.83 -7.34
CA LEU A 211 -9.22 -14.75 -7.15
C LEU A 211 -10.27 -14.15 -6.21
N GLU A 212 -9.85 -13.52 -5.11
CA GLU A 212 -10.73 -12.83 -4.18
C GLU A 212 -11.59 -11.77 -4.90
N CYS A 213 -10.97 -10.90 -5.71
CA CYS A 213 -11.68 -9.88 -6.47
C CYS A 213 -12.78 -10.48 -7.37
N LEU A 214 -12.49 -11.61 -8.02
CA LEU A 214 -13.45 -12.27 -8.92
C LEU A 214 -14.61 -12.90 -8.15
N VAL A 215 -14.31 -13.64 -7.08
CA VAL A 215 -15.32 -14.34 -6.28
C VAL A 215 -16.25 -13.34 -5.58
N TYR A 216 -15.70 -12.30 -4.96
CA TYR A 216 -16.50 -11.28 -4.29
C TYR A 216 -17.21 -10.33 -5.28
N GLY A 217 -16.61 -10.06 -6.44
CA GLY A 217 -17.30 -9.35 -7.51
C GLY A 217 -18.53 -10.11 -8.02
N TRP A 218 -18.42 -11.43 -8.13
CA TRP A 218 -19.54 -12.31 -8.49
C TRP A 218 -20.62 -12.34 -7.39
N SER A 219 -20.27 -12.60 -6.14
CA SER A 219 -21.26 -12.69 -5.06
C SER A 219 -21.95 -11.35 -4.76
N ALA A 220 -21.22 -10.23 -4.87
CA ALA A 220 -21.79 -8.89 -4.72
C ALA A 220 -22.76 -8.56 -5.86
N ALA A 221 -22.43 -8.88 -7.11
CA ALA A 221 -23.32 -8.64 -8.25
C ALA A 221 -24.63 -9.43 -8.14
N GLU A 222 -24.54 -10.69 -7.73
CA GLU A 222 -25.68 -11.56 -7.45
C GLU A 222 -26.58 -10.98 -6.35
N ASP A 223 -26.01 -10.45 -5.27
CA ASP A 223 -26.77 -9.82 -4.20
C ASP A 223 -27.44 -8.51 -4.62
N ILE A 224 -26.66 -7.60 -5.22
CA ILE A 224 -27.15 -6.31 -5.71
C ILE A 224 -28.32 -6.52 -6.68
N THR A 225 -28.23 -7.51 -7.58
CA THR A 225 -29.30 -7.83 -8.53
C THR A 225 -30.60 -8.20 -7.84
N ARG A 226 -30.55 -8.99 -6.75
CA ARG A 226 -31.74 -9.37 -5.97
C ARG A 226 -32.32 -8.21 -5.17
N ARG A 227 -31.48 -7.29 -4.70
CA ARG A 227 -31.89 -6.18 -3.83
C ARG A 227 -32.38 -4.95 -4.61
N MET A 228 -31.89 -4.74 -5.82
CA MET A 228 -32.19 -3.54 -6.64
C MET A 228 -33.70 -3.29 -6.87
N PRO A 229 -34.55 -4.31 -7.12
CA PRO A 229 -36.00 -4.08 -7.30
C PRO A 229 -36.70 -3.50 -6.07
N TYR A 230 -36.11 -3.67 -4.87
CA TYR A 230 -36.65 -3.19 -3.61
C TYR A 230 -35.91 -1.96 -3.06
N ALA A 231 -34.93 -1.44 -3.80
CA ALA A 231 -34.14 -0.29 -3.38
C ALA A 231 -34.97 1.00 -3.46
N HIS A 232 -34.95 1.76 -2.35
CA HIS A 232 -35.66 3.02 -2.24
C HIS A 232 -35.26 4.01 -3.33
N ASP A 233 -36.21 4.84 -3.74
CA ASP A 233 -35.90 5.96 -4.62
C ASP A 233 -35.12 7.02 -3.87
N ILE A 234 -34.15 7.60 -4.58
CA ILE A 234 -33.16 8.50 -3.99
C ILE A 234 -33.74 9.92 -4.04
N SER A 235 -33.81 10.58 -2.88
CA SER A 235 -34.19 11.98 -2.78
C SER A 235 -33.06 12.91 -3.26
N THR A 236 -33.31 14.22 -3.22
CA THR A 236 -32.25 15.23 -3.37
C THR A 236 -31.17 15.03 -2.30
N LEU A 237 -29.91 15.03 -2.72
CA LEU A 237 -28.73 14.93 -1.86
C LEU A 237 -28.14 16.32 -1.61
N PRO A 238 -27.52 16.57 -0.44
CA PRO A 238 -26.89 17.85 -0.17
C PRO A 238 -25.72 18.12 -1.14
N PRO A 239 -25.59 19.35 -1.65
CA PRO A 239 -24.40 19.75 -2.39
C PRO A 239 -23.19 19.77 -1.44
N TRP A 240 -21.99 19.67 -2.02
CA TRP A 240 -20.78 19.90 -1.25
C TRP A 240 -20.58 21.40 -1.03
N ASP A 241 -20.09 21.76 0.16
CA ASP A 241 -19.71 23.13 0.45
C ASP A 241 -18.36 23.49 -0.19
N GLU A 242 -18.42 24.26 -1.28
CA GLU A 242 -17.28 24.80 -2.01
C GLU A 242 -16.80 26.16 -1.49
N SER A 243 -17.38 26.75 -0.43
CA SER A 243 -17.04 28.12 0.06
C SER A 243 -15.70 28.18 0.82
N ARG A 244 -14.69 27.45 0.31
CA ARG A 244 -13.45 27.11 0.98
C ARG A 244 -12.30 28.05 0.60
N VAL A 245 -11.35 28.19 1.52
CA VAL A 245 -10.20 29.10 1.42
C VAL A 245 -9.07 28.45 0.61
N GLU A 246 -8.32 29.26 -0.14
CA GLU A 246 -7.04 28.88 -0.75
C GLU A 246 -5.89 29.60 -0.06
N ASN A 247 -4.81 28.88 0.24
CA ASN A 247 -3.52 29.44 0.66
C ASN A 247 -2.37 28.65 0.01
N PRO A 248 -1.53 29.27 -0.85
CA PRO A 248 -0.42 28.59 -1.51
C PRO A 248 0.65 28.03 -0.57
N ASP A 249 1.01 28.72 0.52
CA ASP A 249 2.10 28.30 1.43
C ASP A 249 1.73 27.00 2.16
N GLU A 250 0.46 26.85 2.50
CA GLU A 250 -0.09 25.66 3.16
C GLU A 250 -0.10 24.43 2.24
N ARG A 251 -0.05 24.60 0.91
CA ARG A 251 0.08 23.46 -0.03
C ARG A 251 1.45 22.80 0.07
N VAL A 252 2.49 23.55 0.43
CA VAL A 252 3.85 23.01 0.63
C VAL A 252 3.88 22.15 1.89
N VAL A 253 3.20 22.60 2.96
CA VAL A 253 3.10 21.86 4.22
C VAL A 253 2.37 20.52 4.04
N ILE A 254 1.31 20.46 3.23
CA ILE A 254 0.63 19.19 2.87
C ILE A 254 1.62 18.18 2.29
N GLN A 255 2.56 18.63 1.44
CA GLN A 255 3.56 17.75 0.85
C GLN A 255 4.60 17.30 1.87
N HIS A 256 5.00 18.16 2.82
CA HIS A 256 5.87 17.77 3.93
C HIS A 256 5.21 16.71 4.82
N ASN A 257 3.97 16.94 5.23
CA ASN A 257 3.21 16.00 6.07
C ASN A 257 3.02 14.64 5.39
N TRP A 258 2.84 14.64 4.06
CA TRP A 258 2.78 13.41 3.28
C TRP A 258 4.09 12.62 3.31
N HIS A 259 5.24 13.29 3.20
CA HIS A 259 6.54 12.61 3.28
C HIS A 259 6.83 12.14 4.71
N GLU A 260 6.52 12.97 5.70
CA GLU A 260 6.71 12.66 7.12
C GLU A 260 5.94 11.39 7.51
N LEU A 261 4.64 11.34 7.20
CA LEU A 261 3.78 10.18 7.46
C LEU A 261 4.40 8.89 6.92
N ARG A 262 4.79 8.93 5.64
CA ARG A 262 5.28 7.74 4.94
C ARG A 262 6.61 7.23 5.49
N LEU A 263 7.47 8.14 5.91
CA LEU A 263 8.76 7.84 6.52
C LEU A 263 8.57 7.19 7.89
N PHE A 264 7.81 7.82 8.81
CA PHE A 264 7.70 7.24 10.14
C PHE A 264 6.84 5.96 10.17
N MET A 265 5.90 5.80 9.23
CA MET A 265 5.17 4.53 9.07
C MET A 265 6.12 3.40 8.69
N TRP A 266 7.11 3.66 7.84
CA TRP A 266 8.19 2.72 7.52
C TRP A 266 9.04 2.38 8.75
N ASP A 267 9.49 3.40 9.49
CA ASP A 267 10.39 3.20 10.63
C ASP A 267 9.73 2.52 11.84
N TYR A 268 8.47 2.88 12.13
CA TYR A 268 7.79 2.51 13.36
C TYR A 268 6.74 1.40 13.20
N VAL A 269 6.15 1.28 12.01
CA VAL A 269 5.04 0.36 11.70
C VAL A 269 5.35 -0.52 10.49
N GLY A 270 6.64 -0.59 10.13
CA GLY A 270 7.16 -1.44 9.07
C GLY A 270 7.28 -2.91 9.49
N ILE A 271 8.34 -3.57 9.02
CA ILE A 271 8.50 -5.03 9.09
C ILE A 271 8.77 -5.51 10.52
N VAL A 272 9.70 -4.87 11.24
CA VAL A 272 10.00 -5.18 12.65
C VAL A 272 9.46 -4.08 13.56
N ARG A 273 8.55 -4.47 14.46
CA ARG A 273 7.78 -3.57 15.33
C ARG A 273 8.11 -3.79 16.81
N THR A 274 7.95 -2.73 17.61
CA THR A 274 8.02 -2.78 19.07
C THR A 274 6.97 -1.85 19.66
N THR A 275 6.50 -2.10 20.88
CA THR A 275 5.50 -1.26 21.55
C THR A 275 5.89 0.23 21.55
N LYS A 276 7.14 0.53 21.93
CA LYS A 276 7.67 1.91 21.92
C LYS A 276 7.68 2.56 20.54
N ARG A 277 7.88 1.79 19.46
CA ARG A 277 7.80 2.31 18.09
C ARG A 277 6.35 2.61 17.70
N LEU A 278 5.41 1.71 18.02
CA LEU A 278 3.99 1.92 17.76
C LEU A 278 3.44 3.15 18.50
N GLU A 279 3.81 3.34 19.77
CA GLU A 279 3.47 4.55 20.54
C GLU A 279 4.01 5.84 19.89
N ARG A 280 5.23 5.79 19.32
CA ARG A 280 5.83 6.93 18.60
C ARG A 280 5.11 7.23 17.29
N ALA A 281 4.63 6.21 16.59
CA ALA A 281 3.81 6.37 15.39
C ALA A 281 2.46 6.99 15.73
N LEU A 282 1.75 6.42 16.71
CA LEU A 282 0.43 6.91 17.12
C LEU A 282 0.48 8.38 17.54
N ARG A 283 1.50 8.78 18.33
CA ARG A 283 1.67 10.18 18.76
C ARG A 283 1.80 11.15 17.58
N ARG A 284 2.54 10.77 16.53
CA ARG A 284 2.71 11.59 15.32
C ARG A 284 1.46 11.61 14.46
N ILE A 285 0.78 10.47 14.34
CA ILE A 285 -0.50 10.39 13.62
C ILE A 285 -1.53 11.31 14.28
N THR A 286 -1.67 11.26 15.62
CA THR A 286 -2.59 12.14 16.35
C THR A 286 -2.24 13.62 16.18
N MET A 287 -0.95 13.97 16.19
CA MET A 287 -0.50 15.33 15.90
C MET A 287 -0.92 15.76 14.48
N LEU A 288 -0.62 14.94 13.46
CA LEU A 288 -1.02 15.23 12.08
C LEU A 288 -2.54 15.34 11.91
N GLN A 289 -3.34 14.52 12.62
CA GLN A 289 -4.80 14.65 12.62
C GLN A 289 -5.26 16.00 13.16
N GLN A 290 -4.71 16.42 14.30
CA GLN A 290 -5.03 17.70 14.93
C GLN A 290 -4.64 18.89 14.02
N GLU A 291 -3.43 18.86 13.45
CA GLU A 291 -2.98 19.88 12.50
C GLU A 291 -3.84 19.93 11.23
N ILE A 292 -4.26 18.76 10.72
CA ILE A 292 -5.10 18.68 9.53
C ILE A 292 -6.49 19.27 9.78
N ASP A 293 -7.02 19.11 10.97
CA ASP A 293 -8.31 19.68 11.36
C ASP A 293 -8.19 21.18 11.64
N GLU A 294 -7.12 21.63 12.32
CA GLU A 294 -6.88 23.05 12.61
C GLU A 294 -6.60 23.86 11.34
N TYR A 295 -5.64 23.42 10.52
CA TYR A 295 -5.16 24.20 9.39
C TYR A 295 -5.96 23.95 8.11
N TYR A 296 -6.52 22.76 7.90
CA TYR A 296 -7.09 22.38 6.61
C TYR A 296 -8.60 22.14 6.59
N ALA A 297 -9.34 22.37 7.69
CA ALA A 297 -10.79 22.13 7.75
C ALA A 297 -11.56 22.80 6.60
N HIS A 298 -11.23 24.06 6.30
CA HIS A 298 -11.89 24.87 5.29
C HIS A 298 -11.09 25.05 4.00
N PHE A 299 -10.11 24.17 3.73
CA PHE A 299 -9.30 24.25 2.52
C PHE A 299 -10.03 23.73 1.28
N ARG A 300 -9.83 24.40 0.15
CA ARG A 300 -10.32 23.92 -1.15
C ARG A 300 -9.82 22.49 -1.39
N VAL A 301 -10.74 21.64 -1.85
CA VAL A 301 -10.44 20.24 -2.13
C VAL A 301 -9.37 20.15 -3.21
N SER A 302 -8.38 19.29 -3.00
CA SER A 302 -7.35 18.96 -3.97
C SER A 302 -6.93 17.49 -3.80
N ASN A 303 -6.32 16.91 -4.83
CA ASN A 303 -5.87 15.51 -4.77
C ASN A 303 -4.92 15.26 -3.58
N ASN A 304 -3.93 16.14 -3.39
CA ASN A 304 -2.93 16.00 -2.34
C ASN A 304 -3.56 16.06 -0.93
N LEU A 305 -4.51 16.97 -0.72
CA LEU A 305 -5.19 17.08 0.58
C LEU A 305 -6.09 15.87 0.86
N LEU A 306 -6.84 15.40 -0.14
CA LEU A 306 -7.67 14.20 -0.01
C LEU A 306 -6.81 12.98 0.32
N GLU A 307 -5.71 12.81 -0.41
CA GLU A 307 -4.77 11.71 -0.18
C GLU A 307 -4.16 11.78 1.22
N LEU A 308 -3.66 12.94 1.65
CA LEU A 308 -3.10 13.11 3.00
C LEU A 308 -4.13 12.75 4.09
N ARG A 309 -5.36 13.27 4.00
CA ARG A 309 -6.44 12.97 4.97
C ARG A 309 -6.72 11.47 5.05
N ASN A 310 -6.78 10.81 3.90
CA ASN A 310 -7.04 9.37 3.84
C ASN A 310 -5.86 8.55 4.38
N LEU A 311 -4.62 8.89 4.00
CA LEU A 311 -3.43 8.20 4.47
C LEU A 311 -3.28 8.31 6.00
N VAL A 312 -3.47 9.50 6.58
CA VAL A 312 -3.40 9.70 8.03
C VAL A 312 -4.51 8.90 8.75
N GLN A 313 -5.73 8.91 8.21
CA GLN A 313 -6.83 8.12 8.79
C GLN A 313 -6.51 6.63 8.78
N VAL A 314 -6.02 6.09 7.68
CA VAL A 314 -5.70 4.65 7.58
C VAL A 314 -4.46 4.30 8.40
N ALA A 315 -3.47 5.20 8.49
CA ALA A 315 -2.32 5.00 9.36
C ALA A 315 -2.72 4.85 10.84
N GLU A 316 -3.70 5.63 11.32
CA GLU A 316 -4.26 5.46 12.66
C GLU A 316 -4.81 4.04 12.86
N LEU A 317 -5.61 3.57 11.89
CA LEU A 317 -6.26 2.27 11.94
C LEU A 317 -5.26 1.10 11.84
N ILE A 318 -4.12 1.29 11.16
CA ILE A 318 -3.04 0.30 11.09
C ILE A 318 -2.28 0.18 12.41
N VAL A 319 -2.15 1.28 13.16
CA VAL A 319 -1.32 1.34 14.38
C VAL A 319 -2.08 0.88 15.63
N ARG A 320 -3.41 1.06 15.65
CA ARG A 320 -4.29 0.67 16.77
C ARG A 320 -4.48 -0.84 16.85
#